data_AF-A0A528TZF2-F1
#
_entry.id   AF-A0A528TZF2-F1
#
_cell.length_a   1.000
_cell.length_b   1.000
_cell.length_c   1.000
_cell.angle_alpha   90.00
_cell.angle_beta   90.00
_cell.angle_gamma   90.00
#
_symmetry.space_group_name_H-M   'P 1'
#
loop_
_entity.id
_entity.type
_entity.pdbx_description
1 polymer ?
#
loop_
_entity_poly.entity_id
_entity_poly.type
_entity_poly.pdbx_seq_one_letter_code
_entity_poly.pdbx_strand_id
1 'polypeptide(L)'
;RGLGLLSRDFGPGYLEQDRAARLLLYRGNMSPEWVAYGSDSEEICSAFAEGINSYVDSCNEGLIALPPEFVLLGHAPDRWKPEDVVRVRTHSLTRNATSELLRSKVMALAGAQDGARLDGLRQVLSPAIVPRPVEGFDPAVMTDRVLRDFHLATSPVSFSRARLAAKLDDAGLWTNVTKSDEVVRTPFEEGSNSWAVAASKTTTGRPMLALDPHRNHVLPSVRYVVHLSMPGLNVIGAGEPMVPGISMGHNGTASFAITIFGTDQEDIYVYDLKPDEEDEYSYKGAWEQVVTIKESIPVCGHEDQQVELRFTRHGPVLYKDAENKRAFALRTVWMDSGMAPYMASLAVMRAKTHAEYVSALACWGCPSVNHIYADISNTIAWNPSGAAPIRRNWDGLLPVPGDGRFEWDGYLSSDDGPSELNPVKGFVATANAMNVPQEWSRANPAFGHEWSESSRHETLHSKLSRLKKISLKDCMSLQCSVY
;
A
#
# COMPACT_ATOMS: atom_id res chain seq x y z
N ARG A 1 0.56 17.18 2.20
CA ARG A 1 1.53 16.07 1.99
C ARG A 1 1.38 15.39 0.63
N GLY A 2 0.27 14.71 0.34
CA GLY A 2 0.16 13.83 -0.83
C GLY A 2 0.53 14.48 -2.17
N LEU A 3 0.10 15.73 -2.38
CA LEU A 3 0.37 16.51 -3.60
C LEU A 3 1.73 17.23 -3.60
N GLY A 4 2.55 17.05 -2.56
CA GLY A 4 3.82 17.76 -2.38
C GLY A 4 3.64 19.29 -2.29
N LEU A 5 2.98 19.73 -1.20
CA LEU A 5 2.67 21.14 -0.90
C LEU A 5 3.04 21.54 0.54
N LEU A 6 3.75 20.69 1.28
CA LEU A 6 4.12 20.99 2.67
C LEU A 6 5.08 22.18 2.77
N SER A 7 6.01 22.34 1.84
CA SER A 7 6.98 23.43 1.81
C SER A 7 6.37 24.79 1.53
N ARG A 8 5.24 24.82 0.81
CA ARG A 8 4.42 26.03 0.65
C ARG A 8 3.94 26.56 2.00
N ASP A 9 3.52 25.66 2.89
CA ASP A 9 2.87 26.02 4.15
C ASP A 9 3.87 26.11 5.31
N PHE A 10 4.90 25.27 5.31
CA PHE A 10 5.80 25.05 6.44
C PHE A 10 7.27 25.36 6.13
N GLY A 11 7.58 25.80 4.91
CA GLY A 11 8.90 26.29 4.52
C GLY A 11 9.88 25.21 4.03
N PRO A 12 11.16 25.59 3.85
CA PRO A 12 12.12 24.79 3.10
C PRO A 12 12.44 23.39 3.63
N GLY A 13 12.26 23.15 4.95
CA GLY A 13 12.49 21.84 5.57
C GLY A 13 11.57 20.70 5.07
N TYR A 14 10.63 21.02 4.18
CA TYR A 14 9.70 20.07 3.58
C TYR A 14 9.88 19.92 2.06
N LEU A 15 10.77 20.70 1.43
CA LEU A 15 10.92 20.75 -0.02
C LEU A 15 11.28 19.39 -0.63
N GLU A 16 12.25 18.69 -0.05
CA GLU A 16 12.65 17.36 -0.55
C GLU A 16 11.57 16.31 -0.36
N GLN A 17 10.77 16.41 0.71
CA GLN A 17 9.61 15.54 0.91
C GLN A 17 8.51 15.82 -0.13
N ASP A 18 8.30 17.09 -0.49
CA ASP A 18 7.34 17.46 -1.53
C ASP A 18 7.78 16.99 -2.92
N ARG A 19 9.07 17.17 -3.27
CA ARG A 19 9.64 16.66 -4.51
C ARG A 19 9.48 15.14 -4.61
N ALA A 20 9.80 14.42 -3.53
CA ALA A 20 9.66 12.98 -3.46
C ALA A 20 8.19 12.52 -3.56
N ALA A 21 7.26 13.20 -2.86
CA ALA A 21 5.83 12.90 -2.96
C ALA A 21 5.33 13.09 -4.39
N ARG A 22 5.75 14.17 -5.06
CA ARG A 22 5.44 14.43 -6.47
C ARG A 22 6.02 13.34 -7.37
N LEU A 23 7.25 12.87 -7.14
CA LEU A 23 7.87 11.79 -7.92
C LEU A 23 6.99 10.52 -7.96
N LEU A 24 6.25 10.23 -6.88
CA LEU A 24 5.39 9.04 -6.76
C LEU A 24 3.89 9.29 -7.05
N LEU A 25 3.50 10.48 -7.51
CA LEU A 25 2.11 10.72 -7.96
C LEU A 25 1.79 9.92 -9.22
N TYR A 26 0.59 9.34 -9.25
CA TYR A 26 0.07 8.73 -10.47
C TYR A 26 -0.21 9.81 -11.52
N ARG A 27 0.38 9.63 -12.71
CA ARG A 27 0.31 10.56 -13.85
C ARG A 27 -0.35 9.95 -15.09
N GLY A 28 -0.87 8.73 -14.98
CA GLY A 28 -1.55 8.06 -16.07
C GLY A 28 -2.88 8.74 -16.43
N ASN A 29 -3.50 8.25 -17.50
CA ASN A 29 -4.77 8.78 -17.96
C ASN A 29 -5.88 8.54 -16.90
N MET A 30 -6.69 9.57 -16.60
CA MET A 30 -7.78 9.49 -15.64
C MET A 30 -8.97 8.68 -16.17
N SER A 31 -9.22 8.64 -17.48
CA SER A 31 -10.35 7.88 -18.04
C SER A 31 -10.28 6.38 -17.72
N PRO A 32 -9.18 5.65 -18.01
CA PRO A 32 -9.09 4.24 -17.60
C PRO A 32 -9.01 4.07 -16.07
N GLU A 33 -8.49 5.07 -15.34
CA GLU A 33 -8.48 5.06 -13.88
C GLU A 33 -9.90 5.05 -13.30
N TRP A 34 -10.79 5.93 -13.79
CA TRP A 34 -12.15 6.00 -13.31
C TRP A 34 -12.97 4.75 -13.65
N VAL A 35 -12.83 4.26 -14.89
CA VAL A 35 -13.55 3.07 -15.35
C VAL A 35 -13.19 1.84 -14.53
N ALA A 36 -11.98 1.78 -13.97
CA ALA A 36 -11.51 0.62 -13.20
C ALA A 36 -12.33 0.33 -11.93
N TYR A 37 -13.00 1.32 -11.33
CA TYR A 37 -13.76 1.13 -10.08
C TYR A 37 -15.29 1.14 -10.25
N GLY A 38 -15.76 1.33 -11.49
CA GLY A 38 -17.18 1.46 -11.82
C GLY A 38 -17.47 2.67 -12.72
N SER A 39 -18.60 2.64 -13.43
CA SER A 39 -18.97 3.71 -14.37
C SER A 39 -19.30 5.04 -13.69
N ASP A 40 -19.60 5.02 -12.39
CA ASP A 40 -19.97 6.18 -11.56
C ASP A 40 -18.83 6.65 -10.65
N SER A 41 -17.60 6.11 -10.80
CA SER A 41 -16.48 6.40 -9.90
C SER A 41 -16.06 7.88 -9.90
N GLU A 42 -16.03 8.51 -11.07
CA GLU A 42 -15.68 9.94 -11.20
C GLU A 42 -16.74 10.83 -10.55
N GLU A 43 -18.02 10.51 -10.73
CA GLU A 43 -19.14 11.23 -10.11
C GLU A 43 -19.07 11.13 -8.58
N ILE A 44 -18.83 9.93 -8.04
CA ILE A 44 -18.68 9.71 -6.61
C ILE A 44 -17.48 10.48 -6.04
N CYS A 45 -16.33 10.42 -6.70
CA CYS A 45 -15.13 11.14 -6.25
C CYS A 45 -15.32 12.66 -6.33
N SER A 46 -16.08 13.13 -7.32
CA SER A 46 -16.44 14.54 -7.45
C SER A 46 -17.33 15.00 -6.30
N ALA A 47 -18.41 14.28 -6.02
CA ALA A 47 -19.30 14.58 -4.89
C ALA A 47 -18.57 14.50 -3.53
N PHE A 48 -17.64 13.55 -3.39
CA PHE A 48 -16.80 13.43 -2.20
C PHE A 48 -15.88 14.65 -2.02
N ALA A 49 -15.19 15.07 -3.07
CA ALA A 49 -14.34 16.27 -3.05
C ALA A 49 -15.16 17.55 -2.82
N GLU A 50 -16.36 17.66 -3.40
CA GLU A 50 -17.29 18.77 -3.16
C GLU A 50 -17.74 18.85 -1.70
N GLY A 51 -18.03 17.71 -1.06
CA GLY A 51 -18.36 17.65 0.36
C GLY A 51 -17.21 18.15 1.25
N ILE A 52 -15.97 17.73 0.95
CA ILE A 52 -14.76 18.23 1.63
C ILE A 52 -14.62 19.74 1.41
N ASN A 53 -14.77 20.20 0.17
CA ASN A 53 -14.64 21.59 -0.20
C ASN A 53 -15.69 22.48 0.48
N SER A 54 -16.93 21.99 0.64
CA SER A 54 -17.97 22.72 1.38
C SER A 54 -17.58 22.94 2.85
N TYR A 55 -16.94 21.95 3.49
CA TYR A 55 -16.42 22.10 4.85
C TYR A 55 -15.24 23.08 4.90
N VAL A 56 -14.31 23.01 3.93
CA VAL A 56 -13.18 23.93 3.79
C VAL A 56 -13.66 25.36 3.60
N ASP A 57 -14.61 25.60 2.69
CA ASP A 57 -15.19 26.89 2.40
C ASP A 57 -15.90 27.44 3.65
N SER A 58 -16.66 26.61 4.37
CA SER A 58 -17.30 26.99 5.64
C SER A 58 -16.27 27.41 6.71
N CYS A 59 -15.11 26.76 6.76
CA CYS A 59 -14.03 27.16 7.66
C CYS A 59 -13.40 28.51 7.25
N ASN A 60 -13.14 28.68 5.95
CA ASN A 60 -12.52 29.89 5.40
C ASN A 60 -13.44 31.11 5.50
N GLU A 61 -14.76 30.91 5.42
CA GLU A 61 -15.79 31.93 5.61
C GLU A 61 -16.07 32.23 7.11
N GLY A 62 -15.47 31.47 8.03
CA GLY A 62 -15.66 31.63 9.47
C GLY A 62 -17.01 31.13 9.99
N LEU A 63 -17.75 30.34 9.19
CA LEU A 63 -19.00 29.72 9.58
C LEU A 63 -18.77 28.51 10.52
N ILE A 64 -17.65 27.82 10.32
CA ILE A 64 -17.15 26.74 11.18
C ILE A 64 -15.76 27.13 11.67
N ALA A 65 -15.44 26.81 12.91
CA ALA A 65 -14.10 27.05 13.45
C ALA A 65 -13.07 26.17 12.73
N LEU A 66 -11.96 26.77 12.28
CA LEU A 66 -10.81 26.03 11.77
C LEU A 66 -10.31 25.02 12.83
N PRO A 67 -9.93 23.80 12.43
CA PRO A 67 -9.31 22.87 13.36
C PRO A 67 -8.08 23.49 14.04
N PRO A 68 -7.85 23.25 15.35
CA PRO A 68 -6.81 23.94 16.11
C PRO A 68 -5.41 23.84 15.50
N GLU A 69 -5.08 22.74 14.84
CA GLU A 69 -3.80 22.51 14.18
C GLU A 69 -3.53 23.54 13.06
N PHE A 70 -4.56 23.89 12.28
CA PHE A 70 -4.46 24.93 11.24
C PHE A 70 -4.19 26.30 11.85
N VAL A 71 -4.89 26.63 12.95
CA VAL A 71 -4.70 27.89 13.69
C VAL A 71 -3.29 27.96 14.28
N LEU A 72 -2.83 26.89 14.92
CA LEU A 72 -1.50 26.84 15.57
C LEU A 72 -0.36 26.95 14.56
N LEU A 73 -0.53 26.39 13.37
CA LEU A 73 0.48 26.40 12.31
C LEU A 73 0.32 27.60 11.34
N GLY A 74 -0.71 28.42 11.49
CA GLY A 74 -0.91 29.62 10.70
C GLY A 74 -1.18 29.39 9.21
N HIS A 75 -1.87 28.31 8.87
CA HIS A 75 -2.24 27.96 7.48
C HIS A 75 -3.71 27.56 7.37
N ALA A 76 -4.23 27.46 6.14
CA ALA A 76 -5.61 27.07 5.85
C ALA A 76 -5.64 25.81 4.97
N PRO A 77 -6.70 24.97 5.06
CA PRO A 77 -6.85 23.81 4.19
C PRO A 77 -7.15 24.24 2.74
N ASP A 78 -6.58 23.51 1.79
CA ASP A 78 -6.90 23.66 0.36
C ASP A 78 -8.18 22.95 -0.03
N ARG A 79 -8.78 23.42 -1.13
CA ARG A 79 -9.80 22.68 -1.85
C ARG A 79 -9.20 21.48 -2.58
N TRP A 80 -9.93 20.37 -2.56
CA TRP A 80 -9.61 19.14 -3.26
C TRP A 80 -10.19 19.14 -4.66
N LYS A 81 -9.47 18.51 -5.58
CA LYS A 81 -9.98 18.09 -6.88
C LYS A 81 -10.37 16.61 -6.81
N PRO A 82 -11.33 16.14 -7.65
CA PRO A 82 -11.72 14.73 -7.68
C PRO A 82 -10.52 13.80 -7.90
N GLU A 83 -9.57 14.20 -8.75
CA GLU A 83 -8.39 13.40 -9.07
C GLU A 83 -7.42 13.24 -7.89
N ASP A 84 -7.45 14.13 -6.90
CA ASP A 84 -6.57 14.02 -5.73
C ASP A 84 -6.84 12.74 -4.93
N VAL A 85 -8.07 12.24 -4.99
CA VAL A 85 -8.52 10.97 -4.37
C VAL A 85 -7.75 9.77 -4.92
N VAL A 86 -7.43 9.76 -6.22
CA VAL A 86 -6.82 8.60 -6.90
C VAL A 86 -5.36 8.80 -7.28
N ARG A 87 -4.91 10.05 -7.42
CA ARG A 87 -3.52 10.39 -7.79
C ARG A 87 -2.54 10.18 -6.65
N VAL A 88 -2.96 10.46 -5.41
CA VAL A 88 -2.11 10.31 -4.23
C VAL A 88 -2.11 8.85 -3.81
N ARG A 89 -1.02 8.11 -4.07
CA ARG A 89 -0.93 6.67 -3.79
C ARG A 89 0.08 6.27 -2.73
N THR A 90 0.85 7.23 -2.21
CA THR A 90 1.86 7.03 -1.16
C THR A 90 1.30 6.54 0.19
N HIS A 91 -0.03 6.45 0.31
CA HIS A 91 -0.72 5.90 1.47
C HIS A 91 -1.00 4.39 1.35
N SER A 92 -0.71 3.78 0.21
CA SER A 92 -0.93 2.36 0.03
C SER A 92 0.02 1.53 0.87
N LEU A 93 -0.42 0.30 1.16
CA LEU A 93 0.42 -0.74 1.72
C LEU A 93 0.94 -1.64 0.58
N THR A 94 1.82 -1.14 -0.26
CA THR A 94 2.68 -2.02 -1.07
C THR A 94 3.90 -2.42 -0.28
N ARG A 95 4.56 -3.46 -0.77
CA ARG A 95 5.69 -4.08 -0.12
C ARG A 95 6.68 -4.52 -1.17
N ASN A 96 7.90 -4.66 -0.68
CA ASN A 96 9.04 -5.41 -1.20
C ASN A 96 10.30 -4.56 -1.42
N ALA A 97 10.20 -3.32 -1.93
CA ALA A 97 11.39 -2.52 -2.25
C ALA A 97 12.33 -2.31 -1.04
N THR A 98 11.78 -1.97 0.13
CA THR A 98 12.59 -1.83 1.35
C THR A 98 13.25 -3.16 1.76
N SER A 99 12.57 -4.29 1.54
CA SER A 99 13.13 -5.60 1.87
C SER A 99 14.23 -6.02 0.90
N GLU A 100 14.08 -5.75 -0.40
CA GLU A 100 15.12 -5.93 -1.42
C GLU A 100 16.40 -5.16 -1.09
N LEU A 101 16.29 -3.89 -0.68
CA LEU A 101 17.41 -3.07 -0.21
C LEU A 101 18.07 -3.70 1.02
N LEU A 102 17.30 -4.02 2.06
CA LEU A 102 17.86 -4.59 3.30
C LEU A 102 18.55 -5.92 3.04
N ARG A 103 17.93 -6.82 2.27
CA ARG A 103 18.50 -8.12 1.90
C ARG A 103 19.78 -7.96 1.11
N SER A 104 19.82 -7.04 0.15
CA SER A 104 21.01 -6.75 -0.65
C SER A 104 22.16 -6.24 0.24
N LYS A 105 21.88 -5.40 1.24
CA LYS A 105 22.89 -4.94 2.20
C LYS A 105 23.42 -6.06 3.09
N VAL A 106 22.57 -6.98 3.55
CA VAL A 106 23.04 -8.18 4.28
C VAL A 106 23.98 -9.01 3.40
N MET A 107 23.59 -9.24 2.14
CA MET A 107 24.41 -9.97 1.17
C MET A 107 25.73 -9.27 0.82
N ALA A 108 25.73 -7.94 0.71
CA ALA A 108 26.93 -7.18 0.44
C ALA A 108 27.96 -7.29 1.59
N LEU A 109 27.49 -7.33 2.84
CA LEU A 109 28.35 -7.40 4.02
C LEU A 109 28.86 -8.82 4.33
N ALA A 110 28.04 -9.84 4.11
CA ALA A 110 28.35 -11.22 4.46
C ALA A 110 28.75 -12.10 3.27
N GLY A 111 28.66 -11.59 2.04
CA GLY A 111 28.72 -12.38 0.82
C GLY A 111 27.37 -13.05 0.50
N ALA A 112 27.14 -13.37 -0.78
CA ALA A 112 25.82 -13.80 -1.26
C ALA A 112 25.27 -15.06 -0.55
N GLN A 113 26.12 -16.07 -0.31
CA GLN A 113 25.67 -17.34 0.31
C GLN A 113 25.35 -17.18 1.79
N ASP A 114 26.28 -16.67 2.59
CA ASP A 114 26.07 -16.47 4.03
C ASP A 114 25.05 -15.37 4.29
N GLY A 115 25.04 -14.32 3.47
CA GLY A 115 24.05 -13.25 3.53
C GLY A 115 22.63 -13.72 3.26
N ALA A 116 22.42 -14.62 2.29
CA ALA A 116 21.10 -15.24 2.06
C ALA A 116 20.60 -15.99 3.31
N ARG A 117 21.49 -16.68 4.01
CA ARG A 117 21.17 -17.39 5.25
C ARG A 117 20.92 -16.42 6.41
N LEU A 118 21.74 -15.37 6.55
CA LEU A 118 21.62 -14.37 7.61
C LEU A 118 20.37 -13.50 7.43
N ASP A 119 19.92 -13.23 6.21
CA ASP A 119 18.65 -12.53 5.95
C ASP A 119 17.46 -13.27 6.56
N GLY A 120 17.53 -14.60 6.67
CA GLY A 120 16.52 -15.41 7.37
C GLY A 120 16.32 -15.06 8.85
N LEU A 121 17.26 -14.37 9.49
CA LEU A 121 17.10 -13.83 10.85
C LEU A 121 16.29 -12.53 10.87
N ARG A 122 16.29 -11.79 9.77
CA ARG A 122 15.50 -10.57 9.58
C ARG A 122 14.09 -10.91 9.11
N GLN A 123 13.98 -11.79 8.12
CA GLN A 123 12.73 -12.13 7.47
C GLN A 123 12.71 -13.60 7.06
N VAL A 124 11.82 -14.38 7.66
CA VAL A 124 11.56 -15.76 7.24
C VAL A 124 10.76 -15.74 5.94
N LEU A 125 11.19 -16.52 4.96
CA LEU A 125 10.56 -16.61 3.65
C LEU A 125 9.59 -17.78 3.56
N SER A 126 8.40 -17.53 3.05
CA SER A 126 7.33 -18.51 2.85
C SER A 126 6.59 -18.21 1.53
N PRO A 127 6.48 -19.14 0.56
CA PRO A 127 7.16 -20.42 0.50
C PRO A 127 8.68 -20.26 0.64
N ALA A 128 9.34 -21.25 1.25
CA ALA A 128 10.76 -21.18 1.51
C ALA A 128 11.56 -21.17 0.20
N ILE A 129 12.48 -20.23 0.09
CA ILE A 129 13.42 -20.08 -1.02
C ILE A 129 14.71 -19.47 -0.49
N VAL A 130 15.84 -19.78 -1.13
CA VAL A 130 17.13 -19.16 -0.81
C VAL A 130 17.32 -18.02 -1.81
N PRO A 131 17.29 -16.74 -1.37
CA PRO A 131 17.46 -15.62 -2.29
C PRO A 131 18.83 -15.64 -2.94
N ARG A 132 18.90 -15.29 -4.23
CA ARG A 132 20.16 -15.24 -4.99
C ARG A 132 20.15 -14.06 -5.96
N PRO A 133 21.24 -13.27 -6.03
CA PRO A 133 21.36 -12.24 -7.04
C PRO A 133 21.22 -12.83 -8.45
N VAL A 134 20.46 -12.17 -9.30
CA VAL A 134 20.36 -12.53 -10.72
C VAL A 134 21.63 -12.14 -11.47
N GLU A 135 21.84 -12.69 -12.66
CA GLU A 135 22.99 -12.36 -13.49
C GLU A 135 23.04 -10.85 -13.83
N GLY A 136 24.14 -10.20 -13.50
CA GLY A 136 24.36 -8.77 -13.73
C GLY A 136 23.91 -7.86 -12.57
N PHE A 137 23.40 -8.42 -11.47
CA PHE A 137 23.13 -7.65 -10.25
C PHE A 137 24.18 -7.93 -9.17
N ASP A 138 24.78 -6.85 -8.64
CA ASP A 138 25.69 -6.88 -7.50
C ASP A 138 25.00 -6.24 -6.27
N PRO A 139 24.73 -7.00 -5.19
CA PRO A 139 24.13 -6.46 -3.97
C PRO A 139 24.86 -5.26 -3.35
N ALA A 140 26.17 -5.12 -3.57
CA ALA A 140 26.96 -4.04 -3.01
C ALA A 140 26.58 -2.64 -3.55
N VAL A 141 25.86 -2.58 -4.68
CA VAL A 141 25.40 -1.32 -5.27
C VAL A 141 24.20 -0.72 -4.52
N MET A 142 23.56 -1.49 -3.64
CA MET A 142 22.37 -1.08 -2.91
C MET A 142 22.73 -0.35 -1.61
N THR A 143 22.70 0.99 -1.66
CA THR A 143 22.94 1.87 -0.51
C THR A 143 21.65 2.47 0.04
N ASP A 144 21.71 3.06 1.24
CA ASP A 144 20.58 3.79 1.84
C ASP A 144 20.08 4.96 0.96
N ARG A 145 20.88 5.42 -0.02
CA ARG A 145 20.46 6.46 -0.97
C ARG A 145 19.44 5.96 -1.98
N VAL A 146 19.44 4.67 -2.33
CA VAL A 146 18.57 4.10 -3.37
C VAL A 146 17.08 4.32 -3.06
N LEU A 147 16.67 4.19 -1.80
CA LEU A 147 15.26 4.33 -1.39
C LEU A 147 14.96 5.62 -0.63
N ARG A 148 15.91 6.56 -0.56
CA ARG A 148 15.72 7.81 0.18
C ARG A 148 14.46 8.55 -0.27
N ASP A 149 14.28 8.71 -1.58
CA ASP A 149 13.13 9.41 -2.14
C ASP A 149 11.82 8.65 -1.90
N PHE A 150 11.84 7.32 -2.00
CA PHE A 150 10.69 6.49 -1.66
C PHE A 150 10.28 6.65 -0.18
N HIS A 151 11.26 6.62 0.74
CA HIS A 151 11.02 6.82 2.17
C HIS A 151 10.54 8.24 2.47
N LEU A 152 11.08 9.27 1.84
CA LEU A 152 10.60 10.65 2.01
C LEU A 152 9.13 10.80 1.59
N ALA A 153 8.77 10.25 0.42
CA ALA A 153 7.42 10.33 -0.13
C ALA A 153 6.36 9.61 0.73
N THR A 154 6.73 8.51 1.38
CA THR A 154 5.82 7.64 2.14
C THR A 154 5.82 7.92 3.64
N SER A 155 6.85 8.59 4.16
CA SER A 155 6.97 8.89 5.59
C SER A 155 5.86 9.81 6.11
N PRO A 156 5.43 9.66 7.38
CA PRO A 156 4.63 10.65 8.08
C PRO A 156 5.28 12.04 8.09
N VAL A 157 4.47 13.08 8.29
CA VAL A 157 4.97 14.46 8.45
C VAL A 157 5.37 14.68 9.91
N SER A 158 6.55 15.24 10.14
CA SER A 158 6.99 15.73 11.45
C SER A 158 7.01 17.26 11.48
N PHE A 159 6.76 17.84 12.65
CA PHE A 159 6.67 19.28 12.86
C PHE A 159 7.67 19.77 13.93
N SER A 160 8.86 19.17 13.96
CA SER A 160 9.89 19.56 14.93
C SER A 160 10.29 21.03 14.74
N ARG A 161 10.64 21.72 15.83
CA ARG A 161 11.04 23.14 15.77
C ARG A 161 12.20 23.37 14.81
N ALA A 162 13.16 22.45 14.78
CA ALA A 162 14.30 22.53 13.88
C ALA A 162 13.88 22.44 12.40
N ARG A 163 12.90 21.58 12.08
CA ARG A 163 12.40 21.41 10.71
C ARG A 163 11.61 22.63 10.24
N LEU A 164 10.75 23.17 11.11
CA LEU A 164 9.98 24.39 10.85
C LEU A 164 10.88 25.63 10.69
N ALA A 165 12.05 25.64 11.34
CA ALA A 165 13.01 26.74 11.27
C ALA A 165 14.09 26.58 10.18
N ALA A 166 13.99 25.54 9.34
CA ALA A 166 14.97 25.24 8.30
C ALA A 166 15.05 26.35 7.25
N LYS A 167 16.27 26.69 6.81
CA LYS A 167 16.49 27.62 5.70
C LYS A 167 16.55 26.88 4.37
N LEU A 168 16.44 27.62 3.27
CA LEU A 168 16.49 27.03 1.93
C LEU A 168 17.79 26.26 1.66
N ASP A 169 18.94 26.80 2.07
CA ASP A 169 20.24 26.13 1.94
C ASP A 169 20.32 24.82 2.75
N ASP A 170 19.48 24.66 3.79
CA ASP A 170 19.42 23.46 4.63
C ASP A 170 18.48 22.39 4.05
N ALA A 171 17.69 22.68 3.02
CA ALA A 171 16.64 21.79 2.52
C ALA A 171 17.18 20.39 2.16
N GLY A 172 18.35 20.33 1.53
CA GLY A 172 19.03 19.06 1.18
C GLY A 172 19.48 18.22 2.39
N LEU A 173 19.56 18.82 3.59
CA LEU A 173 19.91 18.14 4.84
C LEU A 173 18.70 17.42 5.45
N TRP A 174 17.46 17.84 5.13
CA TRP A 174 16.21 17.24 5.60
C TRP A 174 15.79 16.01 4.79
N THR A 175 16.78 15.20 4.41
CA THR A 175 16.58 14.01 3.57
C THR A 175 16.85 12.71 4.32
N ASN A 176 17.41 12.77 5.53
CA ASN A 176 17.68 11.60 6.36
C ASN A 176 16.49 11.28 7.26
N VAL A 177 16.01 10.04 7.19
CA VAL A 177 15.21 9.42 8.25
C VAL A 177 16.22 8.79 9.22
N THR A 178 16.21 9.18 10.49
CA THR A 178 17.28 8.74 11.41
C THR A 178 17.22 7.25 11.70
N LYS A 179 18.33 6.67 12.14
CA LYS A 179 18.36 5.29 12.65
C LYS A 179 17.81 5.16 14.09
N SER A 180 17.49 6.26 14.84
CA SER A 180 16.79 6.24 16.17
C SER A 180 16.33 7.58 16.87
N ASP A 181 16.44 8.83 16.40
CA ASP A 181 16.43 10.00 17.34
C ASP A 181 15.14 10.88 17.46
N GLU A 182 13.97 10.25 17.62
CA GLU A 182 12.80 10.77 18.38
C GLU A 182 12.28 9.61 19.25
N VAL A 183 11.70 9.87 20.45
CA VAL A 183 10.94 8.82 21.16
C VAL A 183 9.63 8.61 20.41
N VAL A 184 9.67 7.73 19.41
CA VAL A 184 8.50 7.20 18.75
C VAL A 184 8.37 5.76 19.22
N ARG A 185 7.22 5.44 19.81
CA ARG A 185 6.82 4.09 20.20
C ARG A 185 7.15 3.14 19.04
N THR A 186 7.77 1.99 19.33
CA THR A 186 8.04 0.90 18.38
C THR A 186 6.89 0.84 17.38
N PRO A 187 7.14 0.91 16.05
CA PRO A 187 6.05 0.83 15.07
C PRO A 187 5.23 -0.38 15.45
N PHE A 188 3.95 -0.14 15.76
CA PHE A 188 3.03 -1.21 16.10
C PHE A 188 3.14 -2.22 14.96
N GLU A 189 3.27 -3.51 15.26
CA GLU A 189 3.23 -4.52 14.21
C GLU A 189 1.91 -4.31 13.46
N GLU A 190 2.01 -3.78 12.22
CA GLU A 190 0.84 -3.61 11.39
C GLU A 190 0.36 -5.00 11.01
N GLY A 191 -0.89 -5.27 11.31
CA GLY A 191 -1.49 -6.58 11.20
C GLY A 191 -3.01 -6.45 11.15
N SER A 192 -3.70 -7.56 11.14
CA SER A 192 -5.14 -7.61 11.35
C SER A 192 -5.50 -9.03 11.70
N ASN A 193 -6.56 -9.21 12.48
CA ASN A 193 -7.21 -10.50 12.65
C ASN A 193 -8.61 -10.44 12.03
N SER A 194 -9.00 -11.47 11.28
CA SER A 194 -10.37 -11.59 10.77
C SER A 194 -10.79 -13.04 10.69
N TRP A 195 -12.07 -13.32 10.96
CA TRP A 195 -12.65 -14.63 10.74
C TRP A 195 -14.16 -14.55 10.48
N ALA A 196 -14.67 -15.53 9.73
CA ALA A 196 -16.09 -15.78 9.60
C ALA A 196 -16.42 -17.22 10.02
N VAL A 197 -17.46 -17.39 10.82
CA VAL A 197 -17.95 -18.69 11.30
C VAL A 197 -19.29 -18.99 10.64
N ALA A 198 -19.43 -20.18 10.07
CA ALA A 198 -20.65 -20.63 9.41
C ALA A 198 -21.79 -20.82 10.43
N ALA A 199 -23.04 -20.58 10.00
CA ALA A 199 -24.24 -20.71 10.83
C ALA A 199 -24.34 -22.07 11.55
N SER A 200 -23.92 -23.15 10.89
CA SER A 200 -23.91 -24.51 11.46
C SER A 200 -22.95 -24.65 12.65
N LYS A 201 -21.95 -23.78 12.79
CA LYS A 201 -20.97 -23.75 13.88
C LYS A 201 -21.24 -22.62 14.88
N THR A 202 -22.22 -21.74 14.66
CA THR A 202 -22.59 -20.71 15.64
C THR A 202 -23.72 -21.14 16.57
N THR A 203 -23.82 -20.49 17.73
CA THR A 203 -24.97 -20.65 18.65
C THR A 203 -26.20 -19.89 18.20
N THR A 204 -26.04 -18.90 17.33
CA THR A 204 -27.13 -18.04 16.82
C THR A 204 -27.88 -18.65 15.64
N GLY A 205 -27.31 -19.67 14.99
CA GLY A 205 -27.84 -20.21 13.74
C GLY A 205 -27.66 -19.27 12.54
N ARG A 206 -26.85 -18.23 12.67
CA ARG A 206 -26.46 -17.28 11.61
C ARG A 206 -24.94 -17.15 11.55
N PRO A 207 -24.34 -16.80 10.40
CA PRO A 207 -22.91 -16.55 10.34
C PRO A 207 -22.51 -15.39 11.24
N MET A 208 -21.27 -15.41 11.72
CA MET A 208 -20.68 -14.33 12.49
C MET A 208 -19.33 -13.99 11.86
N LEU A 209 -19.12 -12.72 11.56
CA LEU A 209 -17.85 -12.17 11.09
C LEU A 209 -17.27 -11.29 12.19
N ALA A 210 -15.98 -11.43 12.46
CA ALA A 210 -15.23 -10.54 13.34
C ALA A 210 -13.98 -10.03 12.61
N LEU A 211 -13.64 -8.78 12.86
CA LEU A 211 -12.51 -8.09 12.28
C LEU A 211 -11.92 -7.14 13.32
N ASP A 212 -10.59 -7.08 13.37
CA ASP A 212 -9.83 -6.14 14.18
C ASP A 212 -8.54 -5.73 13.43
N PRO A 213 -8.55 -4.58 12.71
CA PRO A 213 -7.39 -4.11 11.96
C PRO A 213 -6.36 -3.45 12.90
N HIS A 214 -5.13 -3.92 12.88
CA HIS A 214 -4.01 -3.42 13.68
C HIS A 214 -3.22 -2.40 12.88
N ARG A 215 -3.62 -1.13 12.99
CA ARG A 215 -2.95 -0.02 12.31
C ARG A 215 -2.40 0.99 13.30
N ASN A 216 -1.40 1.74 12.84
CA ASN A 216 -0.81 2.81 13.62
C ASN A 216 -1.86 3.87 14.01
N HIS A 217 -1.82 4.28 15.28
CA HIS A 217 -2.60 5.42 15.76
C HIS A 217 -1.90 6.71 15.32
N VAL A 218 -2.38 7.33 14.25
CA VAL A 218 -1.83 8.54 13.66
C VAL A 218 -2.92 9.58 13.44
N LEU A 219 -2.53 10.82 13.18
CA LEU A 219 -3.42 11.92 12.80
C LEU A 219 -3.14 12.34 11.35
N PRO A 220 -4.12 12.28 10.43
CA PRO A 220 -5.47 11.75 10.62
C PRO A 220 -5.47 10.22 10.83
N SER A 221 -6.49 9.69 11.53
CA SER A 221 -6.68 8.25 11.69
C SER A 221 -6.78 7.57 10.33
N VAL A 222 -6.06 6.46 10.14
CA VAL A 222 -6.15 5.66 8.89
C VAL A 222 -7.48 4.92 8.73
N ARG A 223 -8.34 4.93 9.74
CA ARG A 223 -9.69 4.33 9.66
C ARG A 223 -10.72 5.33 10.16
N TYR A 224 -11.80 5.47 9.39
CA TYR A 224 -12.94 6.29 9.76
C TYR A 224 -14.23 5.50 9.58
N VAL A 225 -15.08 5.47 10.61
CA VAL A 225 -16.35 4.73 10.60
C VAL A 225 -17.46 5.66 10.11
N VAL A 226 -18.20 5.22 9.10
CA VAL A 226 -19.31 5.97 8.49
C VAL A 226 -20.50 5.04 8.27
N HIS A 227 -21.71 5.59 8.41
CA HIS A 227 -22.94 4.96 7.95
C HIS A 227 -23.52 5.77 6.79
N LEU A 228 -23.58 5.17 5.61
CA LEU A 228 -24.22 5.74 4.43
C LEU A 228 -25.61 5.11 4.26
N SER A 229 -26.65 5.95 4.20
CA SER A 229 -28.04 5.53 4.03
C SER A 229 -28.74 6.38 2.98
N MET A 230 -29.09 5.76 1.86
CA MET A 230 -29.82 6.35 0.74
C MET A 230 -30.66 5.28 0.01
N PRO A 231 -31.61 5.64 -0.88
CA PRO A 231 -32.34 4.64 -1.66
C PRO A 231 -31.39 3.69 -2.39
N GLY A 232 -31.52 2.38 -2.13
CA GLY A 232 -30.70 1.34 -2.75
C GLY A 232 -29.36 1.04 -2.05
N LEU A 233 -28.89 1.87 -1.11
CA LEU A 233 -27.64 1.67 -0.36
C LEU A 233 -27.83 1.94 1.14
N ASN A 234 -27.51 0.95 1.96
CA ASN A 234 -27.49 1.08 3.41
C ASN A 234 -26.29 0.31 3.95
N VAL A 235 -25.19 1.01 4.23
CA VAL A 235 -23.91 0.40 4.59
C VAL A 235 -23.26 1.13 5.74
N ILE A 236 -22.80 0.39 6.74
CA ILE A 236 -22.05 0.91 7.88
C ILE A 236 -20.74 0.15 8.01
N GLY A 237 -19.65 0.88 8.26
CA GLY A 237 -18.34 0.28 8.33
C GLY A 237 -17.22 1.31 8.34
N ALA A 238 -15.99 0.85 8.13
CA ALA A 238 -14.79 1.67 8.07
C ALA A 238 -14.18 1.67 6.66
N GLY A 239 -13.64 2.84 6.28
CA GLY A 239 -12.80 3.04 5.09
C GLY A 239 -11.54 3.86 5.44
N GLU A 240 -10.74 4.19 4.43
CA GLU A 240 -9.67 5.19 4.55
C GLU A 240 -10.31 6.59 4.51
N PRO A 241 -9.84 7.57 5.30
CA PRO A 241 -10.49 8.89 5.39
C PRO A 241 -10.43 9.69 4.08
N MET A 242 -9.51 9.36 3.17
CA MET A 242 -9.36 10.00 1.86
C MET A 242 -10.04 9.24 0.71
N VAL A 243 -10.74 8.13 0.99
CA VAL A 243 -11.39 7.30 -0.03
C VAL A 243 -12.89 7.21 0.27
N PRO A 244 -13.78 7.44 -0.71
CA PRO A 244 -15.24 7.47 -0.48
C PRO A 244 -15.87 6.10 -0.15
N GLY A 245 -15.18 4.99 -0.44
CA GLY A 245 -15.74 3.65 -0.26
C GLY A 245 -15.47 3.03 1.12
N ILE A 246 -16.38 2.14 1.53
CA ILE A 246 -16.29 1.38 2.79
C ILE A 246 -15.73 -0.02 2.48
N SER A 247 -14.53 -0.32 2.98
CA SER A 247 -13.85 -1.60 2.68
C SER A 247 -14.10 -2.69 3.72
N MET A 248 -14.62 -2.33 4.90
CA MET A 248 -14.89 -3.25 6.01
C MET A 248 -16.20 -2.85 6.69
N GLY A 249 -17.16 -3.75 6.84
CA GLY A 249 -18.44 -3.42 7.44
C GLY A 249 -19.55 -4.39 7.04
N HIS A 250 -20.77 -3.88 6.98
CA HIS A 250 -21.91 -4.63 6.45
C HIS A 250 -22.96 -3.73 5.81
N ASN A 251 -23.72 -4.29 4.87
CA ASN A 251 -24.77 -3.58 4.13
C ASN A 251 -26.18 -4.16 4.36
N GLY A 252 -26.35 -4.90 5.45
CA GLY A 252 -27.62 -5.52 5.85
C GLY A 252 -27.87 -6.89 5.21
N THR A 253 -27.27 -7.19 4.06
CA THR A 253 -27.33 -8.52 3.41
C THR A 253 -26.00 -9.28 3.51
N ALA A 254 -24.88 -8.55 3.48
CA ALA A 254 -23.54 -9.10 3.59
C ALA A 254 -22.69 -8.31 4.58
N SER A 255 -21.71 -8.99 5.15
CA SER A 255 -20.62 -8.45 5.94
C SER A 255 -19.30 -8.82 5.30
N PHE A 256 -18.35 -7.89 5.35
CA PHE A 256 -17.08 -8.03 4.68
C PHE A 256 -15.97 -7.37 5.49
N ALA A 257 -14.79 -7.97 5.40
CA ALA A 257 -13.63 -7.58 6.18
C ALA A 257 -12.34 -7.84 5.39
N ILE A 258 -11.28 -7.12 5.74
CA ILE A 258 -9.98 -7.28 5.09
C ILE A 258 -8.86 -7.46 6.11
N THR A 259 -7.82 -8.20 5.73
CA THR A 259 -6.54 -8.26 6.44
C THR A 259 -5.41 -8.22 5.41
N ILE A 260 -4.23 -7.71 5.74
CA ILE A 260 -3.08 -7.68 4.80
C ILE A 260 -2.81 -9.09 4.22
N PHE A 261 -2.53 -9.15 2.92
CA PHE A 261 -2.05 -10.34 2.20
C PHE A 261 -0.69 -10.00 1.57
N GLY A 262 0.33 -10.83 1.80
CA GLY A 262 1.74 -10.50 1.56
C GLY A 262 2.19 -10.51 0.10
N THR A 263 1.33 -10.10 -0.85
CA THR A 263 1.73 -10.00 -2.26
C THR A 263 2.83 -8.95 -2.42
N ASP A 264 3.88 -9.32 -3.13
CA ASP A 264 4.94 -8.44 -3.60
C ASP A 264 4.41 -7.62 -4.79
N GLN A 265 4.41 -6.29 -4.66
CA GLN A 265 3.87 -5.34 -5.64
C GLN A 265 4.94 -4.35 -6.14
N GLU A 266 6.22 -4.59 -5.87
CA GLU A 266 7.33 -3.66 -6.12
C GLU A 266 8.61 -4.41 -6.54
N ASP A 267 9.38 -3.85 -7.47
CA ASP A 267 10.77 -4.28 -7.72
C ASP A 267 11.65 -3.05 -7.94
N ILE A 268 12.89 -3.12 -7.48
CA ILE A 268 13.92 -2.12 -7.79
C ILE A 268 14.68 -2.55 -9.05
N TYR A 269 14.75 -1.64 -10.01
CA TYR A 269 15.46 -1.81 -11.26
C TYR A 269 16.76 -1.00 -11.25
N VAL A 270 17.88 -1.65 -11.60
CA VAL A 270 19.21 -1.03 -11.70
C VAL A 270 19.58 -0.84 -13.18
N TYR A 271 19.89 0.39 -13.58
CA TYR A 271 20.21 0.74 -14.95
C TYR A 271 21.65 1.21 -15.07
N ASP A 272 22.31 0.78 -16.13
CA ASP A 272 23.52 1.42 -16.61
C ASP A 272 23.14 2.65 -17.43
N LEU A 273 23.79 3.77 -17.12
CA LEU A 273 23.66 5.03 -17.85
C LEU A 273 24.73 5.12 -18.93
N LYS A 274 24.42 5.79 -20.04
CA LYS A 274 25.38 6.00 -21.11
C LYS A 274 26.56 6.85 -20.59
N PRO A 275 27.82 6.42 -20.78
CA PRO A 275 28.99 7.05 -20.13
C PRO A 275 29.12 8.56 -20.36
N ASP A 276 28.83 9.01 -21.59
CA ASP A 276 28.97 10.41 -22.03
C ASP A 276 27.64 11.19 -22.01
N GLU A 277 26.52 10.52 -21.73
CA GLU A 277 25.17 11.10 -21.80
C GLU A 277 24.26 10.45 -20.75
N GLU A 278 24.39 10.90 -19.51
CA GLU A 278 23.74 10.29 -18.33
C GLU A 278 22.22 10.54 -18.23
N ASP A 279 21.61 11.00 -19.33
CA ASP A 279 20.17 11.08 -19.53
C ASP A 279 19.65 9.97 -20.45
N GLU A 280 20.51 9.02 -20.83
CA GLU A 280 20.13 7.78 -21.50
C GLU A 280 20.50 6.54 -20.65
N TYR A 281 19.66 5.51 -20.70
CA TYR A 281 19.86 4.24 -20.01
C TYR A 281 19.77 3.04 -20.96
N SER A 282 20.46 1.95 -20.63
CA SER A 282 20.47 0.76 -21.48
C SER A 282 19.17 -0.04 -21.37
N TYR A 283 18.56 -0.39 -22.50
CA TYR A 283 17.41 -1.28 -22.58
C TYR A 283 17.41 -2.05 -23.90
N LYS A 284 17.34 -3.39 -23.82
CA LYS A 284 17.35 -4.31 -24.97
C LYS A 284 18.44 -4.03 -26.01
N GLY A 285 19.63 -3.64 -25.52
CA GLY A 285 20.80 -3.34 -26.36
C GLY A 285 20.78 -1.96 -27.03
N ALA A 286 19.78 -1.12 -26.74
CA ALA A 286 19.70 0.28 -27.17
C ALA A 286 19.84 1.23 -25.97
N TRP A 287 20.04 2.51 -26.27
CA TRP A 287 19.99 3.59 -25.29
C TRP A 287 18.62 4.27 -25.39
N GLU A 288 17.92 4.40 -24.26
CA GLU A 288 16.62 5.08 -24.17
C GLU A 288 16.73 6.32 -23.30
N GLN A 289 16.05 7.39 -23.70
CA GLN A 289 16.02 8.65 -22.97
C GLN A 289 15.28 8.51 -21.62
N VAL A 290 15.87 9.01 -20.55
CA VAL A 290 15.19 9.27 -19.28
C VAL A 290 14.20 10.41 -19.48
N VAL A 291 12.93 10.18 -19.14
CA VAL A 291 11.91 11.22 -19.20
C VAL A 291 12.08 12.14 -17.99
N THR A 292 12.34 13.43 -18.24
CA THR A 292 12.49 14.45 -17.19
C THR A 292 11.31 15.41 -17.23
N ILE A 293 10.58 15.49 -16.12
CA ILE A 293 9.50 16.45 -15.91
C ILE A 293 10.04 17.56 -15.01
N LYS A 294 9.95 18.82 -15.46
CA LYS A 294 10.28 19.99 -14.65
C LYS A 294 9.02 20.51 -13.98
N GLU A 295 9.06 20.65 -12.66
CA GLU A 295 7.96 21.19 -11.86
C GLU A 295 8.44 22.36 -11.00
N SER A 296 7.51 23.26 -10.68
CA SER A 296 7.72 24.36 -9.74
C SER A 296 7.10 23.97 -8.39
N ILE A 297 7.87 24.00 -7.30
CA ILE A 297 7.38 23.77 -5.94
C ILE A 297 7.37 25.11 -5.18
N PRO A 298 6.21 25.61 -4.75
CA PRO A 298 6.15 26.81 -3.93
C PRO A 298 6.72 26.56 -2.53
N VAL A 299 7.49 27.52 -2.02
CA VAL A 299 8.15 27.41 -0.70
C VAL A 299 7.86 28.67 0.12
N CYS A 300 7.38 28.48 1.36
CA CYS A 300 7.01 29.58 2.24
C CYS A 300 8.19 30.56 2.45
N GLY A 301 7.98 31.83 2.13
CA GLY A 301 8.98 32.88 2.30
C GLY A 301 10.10 32.91 1.24
N HIS A 302 9.99 32.13 0.17
CA HIS A 302 10.98 32.04 -0.90
C HIS A 302 10.31 32.04 -2.29
N GLU A 303 11.11 32.24 -3.34
CA GLU A 303 10.67 31.96 -4.71
C GLU A 303 10.40 30.47 -4.90
N ASP A 304 9.51 30.15 -5.84
CA ASP A 304 9.26 28.76 -6.20
C ASP A 304 10.55 28.05 -6.64
N GLN A 305 10.74 26.83 -6.15
CA GLN A 305 11.90 26.01 -6.44
C GLN A 305 11.62 25.13 -7.65
N GLN A 306 12.48 25.23 -8.68
CA GLN A 306 12.42 24.34 -9.83
C GLN A 306 13.03 23.00 -9.47
N VAL A 307 12.28 21.91 -9.70
CA VAL A 307 12.72 20.54 -9.44
C VAL A 307 12.58 19.70 -10.70
N GLU A 308 13.40 18.66 -10.79
CA GLU A 308 13.34 17.67 -11.85
C GLU A 308 12.87 16.33 -11.29
N LEU A 309 11.89 15.73 -11.96
CA LEU A 309 11.38 14.39 -11.68
C LEU A 309 11.73 13.50 -12.86
N ARG A 310 12.44 12.40 -12.61
CA ARG A 310 13.03 11.57 -13.66
C ARG A 310 12.39 10.18 -13.67
N PHE A 311 12.13 9.66 -14.86
CA PHE A 311 11.43 8.40 -15.06
C PHE A 311 12.13 7.56 -16.13
N THR A 312 12.30 6.27 -15.85
CA THR A 312 12.53 5.27 -16.89
C THR A 312 11.19 4.71 -17.34
N ARG A 313 11.21 3.79 -18.31
CA ARG A 313 10.02 3.04 -18.73
C ARG A 313 9.34 2.27 -17.58
N HIS A 314 10.08 1.86 -16.55
CA HIS A 314 9.54 1.05 -15.45
C HIS A 314 9.00 1.89 -14.30
N GLY A 315 9.38 3.17 -14.22
CA GLY A 315 8.88 4.06 -13.19
C GLY A 315 9.87 5.16 -12.77
N PRO A 316 9.62 5.80 -11.61
CA PRO A 316 10.44 6.90 -11.12
C PRO A 316 11.86 6.46 -10.79
N VAL A 317 12.84 7.26 -11.22
CA VAL A 317 14.24 7.15 -10.80
C VAL A 317 14.36 7.69 -9.38
N LEU A 318 14.56 6.81 -8.41
CA LEU A 318 14.70 7.15 -6.99
C LEU A 318 16.10 7.66 -6.65
N TYR A 319 17.12 7.19 -7.37
CA TYR A 319 18.50 7.61 -7.17
C TYR A 319 19.31 7.52 -8.47
N LYS A 320 20.11 8.54 -8.74
CA LYS A 320 21.12 8.56 -9.79
C LYS A 320 22.50 8.62 -9.14
N ASP A 321 23.31 7.62 -9.43
CA ASP A 321 24.72 7.55 -9.07
C ASP A 321 25.55 7.94 -10.30
N ALA A 322 25.87 9.23 -10.41
CA ALA A 322 26.65 9.76 -11.53
C ALA A 322 28.10 9.25 -11.53
N GLU A 323 28.67 8.95 -10.36
CA GLU A 323 30.04 8.46 -10.23
C GLU A 323 30.18 7.08 -10.86
N ASN A 324 29.23 6.19 -10.57
CA ASN A 324 29.22 4.83 -11.11
C ASN A 324 28.37 4.67 -12.38
N LYS A 325 27.87 5.77 -12.95
CA LYS A 325 27.03 5.78 -14.16
C LYS A 325 25.83 4.86 -14.05
N ARG A 326 25.11 4.93 -12.93
CA ARG A 326 23.94 4.09 -12.64
C ARG A 326 22.71 4.91 -12.25
N ALA A 327 21.55 4.36 -12.54
CA ALA A 327 20.28 4.83 -12.01
C ALA A 327 19.49 3.68 -11.37
N PHE A 328 18.72 4.00 -10.36
CA PHE A 328 17.86 3.07 -9.63
C PHE A 328 16.43 3.56 -9.76
N ALA A 329 15.55 2.75 -10.35
CA ALA A 329 14.14 3.08 -10.49
C ALA A 329 13.26 2.09 -9.74
N LEU A 330 12.10 2.54 -9.30
CA LEU A 330 11.08 1.70 -8.70
C LEU A 330 10.04 1.33 -9.75
N ARG A 331 9.83 0.03 -9.96
CA ARG A 331 8.61 -0.47 -10.61
C ARG A 331 7.62 -0.83 -9.51
N THR A 332 6.43 -0.24 -9.56
CA THR A 332 5.37 -0.48 -8.56
C THR A 332 4.01 -0.46 -9.25
N VAL A 333 3.09 -1.28 -8.76
CA VAL A 333 1.69 -1.28 -9.25
C VAL A 333 1.03 0.09 -9.11
N TRP A 334 1.52 0.96 -8.20
CA TRP A 334 0.99 2.32 -8.04
C TRP A 334 1.06 3.20 -9.28
N MET A 335 1.83 2.84 -10.29
CA MET A 335 1.93 3.66 -11.50
C MET A 335 0.89 3.27 -12.57
N ASP A 336 0.13 2.20 -12.36
CA ASP A 336 -0.83 1.68 -13.34
C ASP A 336 -2.26 2.15 -13.07
N SER A 337 -3.07 2.26 -14.11
CA SER A 337 -4.51 2.54 -13.95
C SER A 337 -5.21 1.42 -13.16
N GLY A 338 -6.18 1.77 -12.32
CA GLY A 338 -6.93 0.82 -11.48
C GLY A 338 -6.22 0.42 -10.18
N MET A 339 -5.13 1.10 -9.82
CA MET A 339 -4.30 0.77 -8.66
C MET A 339 -4.36 1.82 -7.54
N ALA A 340 -5.32 2.74 -7.56
CA ALA A 340 -5.56 3.65 -6.46
C ALA A 340 -5.99 2.84 -5.22
N PRO A 341 -5.32 3.01 -4.07
CA PRO A 341 -5.52 2.13 -2.94
C PRO A 341 -6.95 2.19 -2.40
N TYR A 342 -7.53 1.03 -2.15
CA TYR A 342 -8.88 0.84 -1.61
C TYR A 342 -10.03 1.39 -2.47
N MET A 343 -9.80 1.95 -3.65
CA MET A 343 -10.87 2.55 -4.47
C MET A 343 -11.92 1.53 -4.92
N ALA A 344 -11.52 0.28 -5.15
CA ALA A 344 -12.43 -0.83 -5.43
C ALA A 344 -13.44 -1.11 -4.30
N SER A 345 -13.25 -0.52 -3.11
CA SER A 345 -14.26 -0.56 -2.04
C SER A 345 -15.60 0.05 -2.45
N LEU A 346 -15.64 0.94 -3.46
CA LEU A 346 -16.88 1.45 -4.05
C LEU A 346 -17.77 0.32 -4.60
N ALA A 347 -17.17 -0.66 -5.27
CA ALA A 347 -17.88 -1.83 -5.80
C ALA A 347 -18.18 -2.84 -4.69
N VAL A 348 -17.18 -3.15 -3.85
CA VAL A 348 -17.27 -4.15 -2.78
C VAL A 348 -18.38 -3.82 -1.77
N MET A 349 -18.51 -2.56 -1.36
CA MET A 349 -19.51 -2.17 -0.35
C MET A 349 -20.96 -2.36 -0.82
N ARG A 350 -21.18 -2.42 -2.15
CA ARG A 350 -22.50 -2.55 -2.78
C ARG A 350 -22.93 -3.99 -3.00
N ALA A 351 -22.00 -4.95 -2.96
CA ALA A 351 -22.27 -6.35 -3.23
C ALA A 351 -23.21 -6.96 -2.18
N LYS A 352 -24.27 -7.62 -2.63
CA LYS A 352 -25.31 -8.24 -1.78
C LYS A 352 -25.19 -9.75 -1.72
N THR A 353 -24.48 -10.36 -2.67
CA THR A 353 -24.23 -11.79 -2.75
C THR A 353 -22.74 -12.08 -2.87
N HIS A 354 -22.31 -13.30 -2.55
CA HIS A 354 -20.92 -13.72 -2.72
C HIS A 354 -20.44 -13.58 -4.17
N ALA A 355 -21.30 -13.90 -5.15
CA ALA A 355 -20.96 -13.79 -6.57
C ALA A 355 -20.70 -12.33 -6.98
N GLU A 356 -21.56 -11.41 -6.56
CA GLU A 356 -21.34 -9.96 -6.77
C GLU A 356 -20.07 -9.48 -6.06
N TYR A 357 -19.81 -10.01 -4.86
CA TYR A 357 -18.63 -9.65 -4.08
C TYR A 357 -17.34 -10.06 -4.79
N VAL A 358 -17.24 -11.32 -5.24
CA VAL A 358 -16.08 -11.82 -6.00
C VAL A 358 -15.92 -11.04 -7.32
N SER A 359 -17.01 -10.75 -8.03
CA SER A 359 -16.95 -9.91 -9.23
C SER A 359 -16.42 -8.51 -8.95
N ALA A 360 -16.74 -7.92 -7.79
CA ALA A 360 -16.20 -6.62 -7.38
C ALA A 360 -14.71 -6.67 -7.02
N LEU A 361 -14.18 -7.83 -6.59
CA LEU A 361 -12.75 -8.00 -6.29
C LEU A 361 -11.86 -7.95 -7.53
N ALA A 362 -12.41 -8.18 -8.72
CA ALA A 362 -11.65 -8.05 -9.98
C ALA A 362 -11.11 -6.63 -10.20
N CYS A 363 -11.77 -5.62 -9.63
CA CYS A 363 -11.34 -4.22 -9.65
C CYS A 363 -10.33 -3.89 -8.54
N TRP A 364 -10.02 -4.81 -7.61
CA TRP A 364 -9.20 -4.55 -6.44
C TRP A 364 -7.72 -4.76 -6.72
N GLY A 365 -7.06 -3.71 -7.21
CA GLY A 365 -5.63 -3.73 -7.51
C GLY A 365 -4.71 -3.50 -6.31
N CYS A 366 -5.08 -2.62 -5.38
CA CYS A 366 -4.19 -2.22 -4.30
C CYS A 366 -4.98 -1.75 -3.05
N PRO A 367 -4.48 -1.95 -1.81
CA PRO A 367 -3.37 -2.87 -1.48
C PRO A 367 -3.81 -4.33 -1.58
N SER A 368 -2.84 -5.24 -1.61
CA SER A 368 -3.10 -6.67 -1.53
C SER A 368 -3.64 -7.06 -0.15
N VAL A 369 -4.83 -7.67 -0.14
CA VAL A 369 -5.54 -8.03 1.09
C VAL A 369 -6.27 -9.36 0.95
N ASN A 370 -6.39 -10.06 2.05
CA ASN A 370 -7.37 -11.12 2.23
C ASN A 370 -8.73 -10.46 2.43
N HIS A 371 -9.73 -10.87 1.67
CA HIS A 371 -11.13 -10.58 1.93
C HIS A 371 -11.76 -11.76 2.69
N ILE A 372 -12.51 -11.43 3.74
CA ILE A 372 -13.41 -12.36 4.43
C ILE A 372 -14.84 -11.86 4.23
N TYR A 373 -15.71 -12.77 3.81
CA TYR A 373 -17.11 -12.50 3.50
C TYR A 373 -18.02 -13.39 4.34
N ALA A 374 -19.16 -12.84 4.76
CA ALA A 374 -20.28 -13.62 5.29
C ALA A 374 -21.62 -12.96 4.98
N ASP A 375 -22.65 -13.73 4.63
CA ASP A 375 -23.96 -13.19 4.26
C ASP A 375 -25.16 -13.87 4.94
N ILE A 376 -26.35 -13.32 4.70
CA ILE A 376 -27.61 -13.84 5.23
C ILE A 376 -28.06 -15.17 4.60
N SER A 377 -27.43 -15.61 3.50
CA SER A 377 -27.68 -16.93 2.88
C SER A 377 -26.88 -18.06 3.54
N ASN A 378 -26.15 -17.74 4.62
CA ASN A 378 -25.22 -18.62 5.33
C ASN A 378 -23.91 -18.88 4.57
N THR A 379 -23.58 -18.07 3.58
CA THR A 379 -22.29 -18.15 2.90
C THR A 379 -21.21 -17.53 3.77
N ILE A 380 -20.07 -18.22 3.88
CA ILE A 380 -18.80 -17.65 4.35
C ILE A 380 -17.73 -17.91 3.29
N ALA A 381 -16.84 -16.94 3.06
CA ALA A 381 -15.78 -17.09 2.08
C ALA A 381 -14.50 -16.35 2.45
N TRP A 382 -13.39 -16.85 1.90
CA TRP A 382 -12.10 -16.17 1.86
C TRP A 382 -11.60 -16.08 0.42
N ASN A 383 -11.17 -14.88 0.03
CA ASN A 383 -10.59 -14.58 -1.27
C ASN A 383 -9.47 -13.54 -1.08
N PRO A 384 -8.21 -13.78 -1.47
CA PRO A 384 -7.24 -12.71 -1.61
C PRO A 384 -7.53 -11.89 -2.87
N SER A 385 -7.13 -10.62 -2.84
CA SER A 385 -7.17 -9.71 -3.97
C SER A 385 -5.93 -8.79 -3.93
N GLY A 386 -5.70 -8.07 -5.02
CA GLY A 386 -4.53 -7.23 -5.23
C GLY A 386 -3.72 -7.68 -6.44
N ALA A 387 -3.17 -6.72 -7.18
CA ALA A 387 -2.32 -6.96 -8.32
C ALA A 387 -1.07 -7.73 -7.90
N ALA A 388 -0.86 -8.90 -8.50
CA ALA A 388 0.28 -9.77 -8.25
C ALA A 388 1.10 -9.89 -9.55
N PRO A 389 2.23 -9.17 -9.68
CA PRO A 389 3.06 -9.21 -10.88
C PRO A 389 3.52 -10.62 -11.23
N ILE A 390 3.39 -11.00 -12.50
CA ILE A 390 3.90 -12.28 -12.99
C ILE A 390 5.37 -12.14 -13.35
N ARG A 391 6.23 -12.73 -12.52
CA ARG A 391 7.69 -12.79 -12.72
C ARG A 391 8.06 -14.14 -13.33
N ARG A 392 8.56 -14.15 -14.57
CA ARG A 392 8.84 -15.41 -15.31
C ARG A 392 10.21 -16.01 -14.98
N ASN A 393 11.18 -15.19 -14.63
CA ASN A 393 12.58 -15.57 -14.53
C ASN A 393 13.31 -15.02 -13.30
N TRP A 394 12.59 -14.47 -12.32
CA TRP A 394 13.12 -14.10 -11.00
C TRP A 394 12.02 -14.21 -9.93
N ASP A 395 12.40 -14.10 -8.66
CA ASP A 395 11.54 -14.37 -7.50
C ASP A 395 11.05 -13.10 -6.76
N GLY A 396 11.49 -11.92 -7.18
CA GLY A 396 11.17 -10.63 -6.54
C GLY A 396 11.91 -10.39 -5.21
N LEU A 397 12.91 -11.19 -4.82
CA LEU A 397 13.57 -11.02 -3.52
C LEU A 397 14.71 -10.01 -3.54
N LEU A 398 15.24 -9.69 -4.71
CA LEU A 398 16.38 -8.81 -4.90
C LEU A 398 16.15 -7.93 -6.14
N PRO A 399 16.77 -6.74 -6.17
CA PRO A 399 16.74 -5.88 -7.34
C PRO A 399 17.27 -6.59 -8.59
N VAL A 400 16.81 -6.13 -9.75
CA VAL A 400 17.16 -6.70 -11.04
C VAL A 400 17.73 -5.65 -12.00
N PRO A 401 18.57 -6.03 -12.97
CA PRO A 401 18.97 -5.14 -14.06
C PRO A 401 17.75 -4.69 -14.89
N GLY A 402 17.70 -3.40 -15.23
CA GLY A 402 16.63 -2.81 -16.03
C GLY A 402 16.87 -2.82 -17.53
N ASP A 403 17.67 -3.76 -18.01
CA ASP A 403 18.05 -3.91 -19.41
C ASP A 403 17.01 -4.65 -20.29
N GLY A 404 15.86 -5.00 -19.72
CA GLY A 404 14.76 -5.69 -20.42
C GLY A 404 14.79 -7.20 -20.33
N ARG A 405 15.70 -7.79 -19.55
CA ARG A 405 15.69 -9.24 -19.23
C ARG A 405 14.64 -9.61 -18.16
N PHE A 406 14.23 -8.67 -17.32
CA PHE A 406 13.36 -8.91 -16.16
C PHE A 406 12.10 -8.04 -16.27
N GLU A 407 11.06 -8.56 -16.91
CA GLU A 407 9.82 -7.83 -17.18
C GLU A 407 8.62 -8.50 -16.53
N TRP A 408 7.74 -7.71 -15.89
CA TRP A 408 6.44 -8.22 -15.46
C TRP A 408 5.64 -8.62 -16.69
N ASP A 409 5.11 -9.83 -16.67
CA ASP A 409 4.24 -10.37 -17.71
C ASP A 409 2.77 -10.18 -17.33
N GLY A 410 2.42 -8.93 -17.03
CA GLY A 410 1.12 -8.56 -16.47
C GLY A 410 0.94 -8.99 -15.00
N TYR A 411 -0.32 -9.16 -14.61
CA TYR A 411 -0.74 -9.52 -13.26
C TYR A 411 -1.50 -10.85 -13.27
N LEU A 412 -1.42 -11.62 -12.19
CA LEU A 412 -2.31 -12.77 -12.00
C LEU A 412 -3.77 -12.31 -12.05
N SER A 413 -4.61 -13.04 -12.77
CA SER A 413 -6.05 -12.78 -12.81
C SER A 413 -6.66 -13.05 -11.44
N SER A 414 -7.65 -12.24 -11.04
CA SER A 414 -8.44 -12.48 -9.83
C SER A 414 -9.16 -13.84 -9.88
N ASP A 415 -9.55 -14.28 -11.09
CA ASP A 415 -10.25 -15.55 -11.29
C ASP A 415 -9.34 -16.77 -11.08
N ASP A 416 -8.02 -16.57 -11.19
CA ASP A 416 -7.01 -17.60 -10.98
C ASP A 416 -6.57 -17.67 -9.51
N GLY A 417 -7.04 -16.77 -8.65
CA GLY A 417 -6.67 -16.69 -7.24
C GLY A 417 -7.20 -17.86 -6.39
N PRO A 418 -6.52 -18.23 -5.30
CA PRO A 418 -7.05 -19.24 -4.38
C PRO A 418 -8.30 -18.72 -3.68
N SER A 419 -9.21 -19.62 -3.30
CA SER A 419 -10.38 -19.23 -2.50
C SER A 419 -10.85 -20.37 -1.62
N GLU A 420 -11.59 -20.02 -0.57
CA GLU A 420 -12.25 -20.99 0.31
C GLU A 420 -13.71 -20.57 0.47
N LEU A 421 -14.66 -21.36 -0.03
CA LEU A 421 -16.10 -21.11 0.05
C LEU A 421 -16.78 -22.18 0.89
N ASN A 422 -17.50 -21.79 1.94
CA ASN A 422 -18.28 -22.67 2.82
C ASN A 422 -17.53 -23.95 3.24
N PRO A 423 -16.32 -23.84 3.81
CA PRO A 423 -15.51 -25.02 4.08
C PRO A 423 -16.13 -25.92 5.15
N VAL A 424 -15.88 -27.23 5.03
CA VAL A 424 -16.40 -28.25 5.96
C VAL A 424 -16.02 -27.98 7.42
N LYS A 425 -14.85 -27.36 7.67
CA LYS A 425 -14.40 -26.96 9.01
C LYS A 425 -15.31 -25.91 9.67
N GLY A 426 -16.15 -25.23 8.88
CA GLY A 426 -17.20 -24.32 9.34
C GLY A 426 -16.71 -22.93 9.70
N PHE A 427 -15.50 -22.54 9.31
CA PHE A 427 -14.98 -21.19 9.46
C PHE A 427 -13.89 -20.88 8.43
N VAL A 428 -13.67 -19.60 8.15
CA VAL A 428 -12.48 -19.06 7.47
C VAL A 428 -11.81 -18.04 8.38
N ALA A 429 -10.49 -17.93 8.35
CA ALA A 429 -9.75 -17.08 9.28
C ALA A 429 -8.38 -16.66 8.73
N THR A 430 -8.04 -15.38 8.90
CA THR A 430 -6.77 -14.80 8.47
C THR A 430 -6.16 -13.92 9.56
N ALA A 431 -4.83 -13.92 9.60
CA ALA A 431 -4.03 -13.13 10.54
C ALA A 431 -2.71 -12.70 9.88
N ASN A 432 -2.76 -12.32 8.59
CA ASN A 432 -1.64 -11.89 7.74
C ASN A 432 -0.55 -12.93 7.44
N ALA A 433 -0.54 -14.06 8.15
CA ALA A 433 0.33 -15.19 7.84
C ALA A 433 0.03 -15.79 6.46
N MET A 434 1.02 -16.47 5.87
CA MET A 434 0.86 -17.21 4.62
C MET A 434 -0.26 -18.23 4.77
N ASN A 435 -1.33 -18.04 4.00
CA ASN A 435 -2.54 -18.86 4.02
C ASN A 435 -2.94 -19.36 2.61
N VAL A 436 -2.02 -19.29 1.65
CA VAL A 436 -2.21 -19.80 0.29
C VAL A 436 -2.21 -21.34 0.32
N PRO A 437 -3.22 -22.01 -0.27
CA PRO A 437 -3.26 -23.46 -0.32
C PRO A 437 -2.04 -24.05 -1.06
N GLN A 438 -1.48 -25.14 -0.52
CA GLN A 438 -0.22 -25.71 -1.02
C GLN A 438 -0.33 -26.19 -2.47
N GLU A 439 -1.48 -26.77 -2.84
CA GLU A 439 -1.78 -27.19 -4.21
C GLU A 439 -1.80 -26.01 -5.18
N TRP A 440 -2.35 -24.87 -4.75
CA TRP A 440 -2.36 -23.65 -5.55
C TRP A 440 -0.93 -23.11 -5.72
N SER A 441 -0.15 -23.04 -4.62
CA SER A 441 1.23 -22.56 -4.65
C SER A 441 2.17 -23.42 -5.52
N ARG A 442 1.87 -24.70 -5.71
CA ARG A 442 2.67 -25.58 -6.60
C ARG A 442 2.37 -25.37 -8.07
N ALA A 443 1.16 -24.92 -8.41
CA ALA A 443 0.68 -24.78 -9.78
C ALA A 443 0.83 -23.36 -10.34
N ASN A 444 1.04 -22.37 -9.48
CA ASN A 444 0.99 -20.95 -9.85
C ASN A 444 2.25 -20.19 -9.37
N PRO A 445 2.57 -19.05 -9.99
CA PRO A 445 3.58 -18.12 -9.47
C PRO A 445 3.29 -17.73 -8.01
N ALA A 446 4.36 -17.53 -7.23
CA ALA A 446 4.22 -17.04 -5.88
C ALA A 446 3.66 -15.60 -5.89
N PHE A 447 2.72 -15.31 -4.99
CA PHE A 447 2.31 -13.93 -4.71
C PHE A 447 3.45 -13.09 -4.15
N GLY A 448 4.38 -13.74 -3.46
CA GLY A 448 5.48 -13.14 -2.73
C GLY A 448 5.99 -14.15 -1.72
N HIS A 449 7.10 -13.82 -1.07
CA HIS A 449 7.77 -14.71 -0.11
C HIS A 449 7.76 -14.16 1.31
N GLU A 450 7.24 -12.96 1.55
CA GLU A 450 7.30 -12.30 2.85
C GLU A 450 5.91 -12.16 3.47
N TRP A 451 5.74 -12.79 4.63
CA TRP A 451 4.48 -12.85 5.35
C TRP A 451 4.71 -12.52 6.81
N SER A 452 3.64 -12.16 7.52
CA SER A 452 3.69 -12.10 8.97
C SER A 452 3.94 -13.48 9.55
N GLU A 453 4.53 -13.51 10.74
CA GLU A 453 4.67 -14.71 11.55
C GLU A 453 3.31 -15.43 11.75
N SER A 454 3.33 -16.75 11.96
CA SER A 454 2.12 -17.58 11.92
C SER A 454 1.43 -17.81 13.27
N SER A 455 2.00 -17.42 14.41
CA SER A 455 1.50 -17.72 15.75
C SER A 455 0.07 -17.20 15.99
N ARG A 456 -0.26 -15.97 15.55
CA ARG A 456 -1.64 -15.45 15.62
C ARG A 456 -2.60 -16.26 14.77
N HIS A 457 -2.17 -16.62 13.56
CA HIS A 457 -2.95 -17.44 12.64
C HIS A 457 -3.22 -18.84 13.22
N GLU A 458 -2.17 -19.53 13.69
CA GLU A 458 -2.25 -20.85 14.28
C GLU A 458 -3.11 -20.85 15.55
N THR A 459 -2.99 -19.82 16.39
CA THR A 459 -3.82 -19.66 17.59
C THR A 459 -5.29 -19.49 17.22
N LEU A 460 -5.59 -18.63 16.25
CA LEU A 460 -6.95 -18.39 15.76
C LEU A 460 -7.57 -19.68 15.22
N HIS A 461 -6.87 -20.41 14.35
CA HIS A 461 -7.34 -21.68 13.78
C HIS A 461 -7.50 -22.77 14.85
N SER A 462 -6.56 -22.87 15.79
CA SER A 462 -6.62 -23.84 16.90
C SER A 462 -7.83 -23.60 17.80
N LYS A 463 -8.09 -22.34 18.18
CA LYS A 463 -9.23 -21.97 19.05
C LYS A 463 -10.57 -22.22 18.34
N LEU A 464 -10.72 -21.78 17.10
CA LEU A 464 -11.96 -21.97 16.32
C LEU A 464 -12.23 -23.45 16.04
N SER A 465 -11.20 -24.26 15.81
CA SER A 465 -11.34 -25.70 15.55
C SER A 465 -11.84 -26.47 16.77
N ARG A 466 -11.38 -26.13 17.98
CA ARG A 466 -11.76 -26.84 19.22
C ARG A 466 -13.21 -26.63 19.64
N LEU A 467 -13.83 -25.53 19.25
CA LEU A 467 -15.20 -25.22 19.64
C LEU A 467 -16.22 -25.90 18.70
N LYS A 468 -17.09 -26.74 19.27
CA LYS A 468 -18.19 -27.36 18.52
C LYS A 468 -19.24 -26.34 18.07
N LYS A 469 -19.54 -25.38 18.95
CA LYS A 469 -20.41 -24.23 18.70
C LYS A 469 -19.73 -22.97 19.24
N ILE A 470 -19.83 -21.87 18.49
CA ILE A 470 -19.18 -20.59 18.79
C ILE A 470 -20.26 -19.54 19.02
N SER A 471 -20.20 -18.87 20.17
CA SER A 471 -21.08 -17.76 20.52
C SER A 471 -20.45 -16.41 20.20
N LEU A 472 -21.25 -15.35 20.20
CA LEU A 472 -20.73 -13.97 20.11
C LEU A 472 -19.72 -13.68 21.22
N LYS A 473 -19.98 -14.17 22.44
CA LYS A 473 -19.07 -14.00 23.58
C LYS A 473 -17.72 -14.68 23.33
N ASP A 474 -17.71 -15.85 22.68
CA ASP A 474 -16.46 -16.54 22.33
C ASP A 474 -15.66 -15.72 21.31
N CYS A 475 -16.33 -15.14 20.31
CA CYS A 475 -15.68 -14.26 19.33
C CYS A 475 -15.09 -13.01 19.99
N MET A 476 -15.86 -12.33 20.85
CA MET A 476 -15.36 -11.16 21.59
C MET A 476 -14.18 -11.53 22.49
N SER A 477 -14.25 -12.67 23.19
CA SER A 477 -13.16 -13.14 24.04
C SER A 477 -11.90 -13.47 23.23
N LEU A 478 -12.06 -13.98 22.01
CA LEU A 478 -10.95 -14.26 21.11
C LEU A 478 -10.32 -12.98 20.56
N GLN A 479 -11.12 -11.96 20.22
CA GLN A 479 -10.60 -10.63 19.80
C GLN A 479 -9.77 -9.99 20.91
N CYS A 480 -10.18 -10.14 22.17
CA CYS A 480 -9.45 -9.57 23.32
C CYS A 480 -8.36 -10.50 23.88
N SER A 481 -8.03 -11.60 23.21
CA SER A 481 -7.07 -12.56 23.74
C SER A 481 -5.63 -12.08 23.60
N VAL A 482 -4.84 -12.28 24.66
CA VAL A 482 -3.40 -12.01 24.72
C VAL A 482 -2.72 -13.33 25.08
N TYR A 483 -2.03 -13.95 24.13
CA TYR A 483 -1.38 -15.25 24.30
C TYR A 483 0.13 -15.12 24.19
#